data_AF-A0A1M3PIL8-F1
#
_entry.id   AF-A0A1M3PIL8-F1
#
_cell.length_a   1.000
_cell.length_b   1.000
_cell.length_c   1.000
_cell.angle_alpha   90.00
_cell.angle_beta   90.00
_cell.angle_gamma   90.00
#
_symmetry.space_group_name_H-M   'P 1'
#
loop_
_entity.id
_entity.type
_entity.pdbx_description
1 polymer ?
#
loop_
_entity_poly.entity_id
_entity_poly.type
_entity_poly.pdbx_seq_one_letter_code
_entity_poly.pdbx_strand_id
1 'polypeptide(L)'
;MPIKKSSASDVFQRKISDFCDMRLQPLLQPRSFENIKGFMIGLIVFQSRPPLRAGRVDFQEIASLCGMDEEMSPEFKRAAQPGFDAILRWLGATKTNTTHIPPAASRAAAKTTLRVPGKAMPAQLERRALAS
;
A
#
# COMPACT_ATOMS: atom_id res chain seq x y z
N MET A 1 -20.07 25.75 12.39
CA MET A 1 -20.50 24.34 12.27
C MET A 1 -19.32 23.45 12.63
N PRO A 2 -19.42 22.50 13.58
CA PRO A 2 -18.30 21.62 13.88
C PRO A 2 -18.19 20.57 12.78
N ILE A 3 -17.11 20.64 12.02
CA ILE A 3 -16.75 19.64 11.01
C ILE A 3 -16.46 18.36 11.80
N LYS A 4 -17.33 17.34 11.69
CA LYS A 4 -17.06 16.01 12.25
C LYS A 4 -15.74 15.53 11.64
N LYS A 5 -14.67 15.52 12.43
CA LYS A 5 -13.41 14.88 12.04
C LYS A 5 -13.71 13.41 11.81
N SER A 6 -13.58 12.99 10.55
CA SER A 6 -13.77 11.59 10.19
C SER A 6 -12.63 10.82 10.86
N SER A 7 -12.97 10.05 11.90
CA SER A 7 -12.00 9.28 12.70
C SER A 7 -11.09 8.40 11.84
N ALA A 8 -11.58 7.96 10.67
CA ALA A 8 -10.79 7.23 9.69
C ALA A 8 -9.63 8.05 9.08
N SER A 9 -9.82 9.36 8.89
CA SER A 9 -8.78 10.27 8.39
C SER A 9 -7.72 10.52 9.46
N ASP A 10 -8.13 10.75 10.71
CA ASP A 10 -7.20 10.93 11.83
C ASP A 10 -6.34 9.67 12.06
N VAL A 11 -6.97 8.49 12.02
CA VAL A 11 -6.26 7.21 12.14
C VAL A 11 -5.28 7.01 10.97
N PHE A 12 -5.67 7.36 9.75
CA PHE A 12 -4.79 7.22 8.59
C PHE A 12 -3.62 8.21 8.62
N GLN A 13 -3.85 9.46 9.07
CA GLN A 13 -2.79 10.44 9.30
C GLN A 13 -1.75 9.92 10.29
N ARG A 14 -2.18 9.33 11.42
CA ARG A 14 -1.25 8.72 12.39
C ARG A 14 -0.40 7.62 11.76
N LYS A 15 -1.01 6.73 10.98
CA LYS A 15 -0.28 5.66 10.27
C LYS A 15 0.76 6.19 9.29
N ILE A 16 0.43 7.29 8.59
CA ILE A 16 1.38 7.92 7.67
C ILE A 16 2.48 8.65 8.44
N SER A 17 2.17 9.30 9.57
CA SER A 17 3.16 9.87 10.46
C SER A 17 4.15 8.81 10.94
N ASP A 18 3.66 7.71 11.53
CA ASP A 18 4.50 6.61 12.04
C ASP A 18 5.36 6.00 10.93
N PHE A 19 4.80 5.88 9.72
CA PHE A 19 5.54 5.43 8.55
C PHE A 19 6.69 6.39 8.20
N CYS A 20 6.45 7.70 8.15
CA CYS A 20 7.49 8.68 7.89
C CYS A 20 8.60 8.60 8.95
N ASP A 21 8.22 8.56 10.24
CA ASP A 21 9.16 8.47 11.36
C ASP A 21 10.06 7.23 11.26
N MET A 22 9.50 6.07 10.90
CA MET A 22 10.26 4.82 10.80
C MET A 22 11.08 4.66 9.51
N ARG A 23 10.60 5.18 8.38
CA ARG A 23 11.15 4.86 7.05
C ARG A 23 11.85 6.01 6.37
N LEU A 24 11.44 7.24 6.62
CA LEU A 24 11.94 8.42 5.91
C LEU A 24 12.88 9.24 6.79
N GLN A 25 12.62 9.33 8.09
CA GLN A 25 13.46 10.06 9.04
C GLN A 25 14.95 9.64 8.99
N PRO A 26 15.32 8.35 8.86
CA PRO A 26 16.73 7.95 8.80
C PRO A 26 17.44 8.34 7.49
N LEU A 27 16.71 8.74 6.46
CA LEU A 27 17.22 8.98 5.10
C LEU A 27 17.33 10.46 4.74
N LEU A 28 16.82 11.35 5.60
CA LEU A 28 16.64 12.76 5.30
C LEU A 28 17.23 13.64 6.39
N GLN A 29 17.64 14.84 6.00
CA GLN A 29 17.91 15.92 6.94
C GLN A 29 16.61 16.33 7.65
N PRO A 30 16.69 16.83 8.90
CA PRO A 30 15.50 17.18 9.69
C PRO A 30 14.52 18.11 8.96
N ARG A 31 15.04 19.11 8.23
CA ARG A 31 14.20 20.05 7.47
C ARG A 31 13.41 19.36 6.35
N SER A 32 14.07 18.53 5.56
CA SER A 32 13.44 17.81 4.46
C SER A 32 12.48 16.75 4.97
N PHE A 33 12.81 16.12 6.10
CA PHE A 33 11.90 15.22 6.79
C PHE A 33 10.58 15.89 7.18
N GLU A 34 10.64 17.06 7.83
CA GLU A 34 9.43 17.82 8.18
C GLU A 34 8.63 18.24 6.94
N ASN A 35 9.31 18.67 5.88
CA ASN A 35 8.66 19.06 4.63
C ASN A 35 7.93 17.88 3.97
N ILE A 36 8.56 16.71 3.82
CA ILE A 36 7.90 15.55 3.19
C ILE A 36 6.77 15.01 4.05
N LYS A 37 6.96 14.97 5.38
CA LYS A 37 5.94 14.50 6.32
C LYS A 37 4.73 15.43 6.27
N GLY A 38 4.97 16.74 6.34
CA GLY A 38 3.93 17.76 6.19
C GLY A 38 3.19 17.65 4.85
N PHE A 39 3.93 17.44 3.76
CA PHE A 39 3.36 17.22 2.43
C PHE A 39 2.43 16.00 2.40
N MET A 40 2.89 14.83 2.85
CA MET A 40 2.10 13.60 2.85
C MET A 40 0.86 13.70 3.74
N ILE A 41 0.96 14.35 4.90
CA ILE A 41 -0.20 14.63 5.76
C ILE A 41 -1.17 15.61 5.08
N GLY A 42 -0.65 16.64 4.42
CA GLY A 42 -1.44 17.58 3.63
C GLY A 42 -2.29 16.90 2.56
N LEU A 43 -1.73 15.93 1.83
CA LEU A 43 -2.48 15.13 0.84
C LEU A 43 -3.71 14.44 1.47
N ILE A 44 -3.59 13.95 2.71
CA ILE A 44 -4.68 13.28 3.42
C ILE A 44 -5.72 14.29 3.88
N VAL A 45 -5.28 15.39 4.49
CA VAL A 45 -6.16 16.45 5.03
C VAL A 45 -6.99 17.08 3.92
N PHE A 46 -6.37 17.39 2.78
CA PHE A 46 -7.03 18.01 1.64
C PHE A 46 -7.61 17.00 0.65
N GLN A 47 -7.50 15.69 0.94
CA GLN A 47 -7.92 14.60 0.06
C GLN A 47 -7.42 14.77 -1.39
N SER A 48 -6.19 15.27 -1.55
CA SER A 48 -5.58 15.58 -2.83
C SER A 48 -4.60 14.48 -3.25
N ARG A 49 -4.40 14.33 -4.56
CA ARG A 49 -3.44 13.36 -5.10
C ARG A 49 -2.03 13.97 -5.11
N PRO A 50 -0.98 13.17 -4.88
CA PRO A 50 0.39 13.61 -5.16
C PRO A 50 0.54 13.93 -6.66
N PRO A 51 1.53 14.74 -7.06
CA PRO A 51 1.94 14.89 -8.44
C PRO A 51 2.19 13.54 -9.11
N LEU A 52 1.61 13.36 -10.30
CA LEU A 52 1.76 12.13 -11.08
C LEU A 52 2.33 12.43 -12.47
N ARG A 53 3.29 11.63 -12.89
CA ARG A 53 3.86 11.62 -14.24
C ARG A 53 3.71 10.23 -14.83
N ALA A 54 3.02 10.13 -15.97
CA ALA A 54 2.68 8.85 -16.61
C ALA A 54 2.03 7.83 -15.65
N GLY A 55 1.16 8.30 -14.75
CA GLY A 55 0.44 7.46 -13.79
C GLY A 55 1.26 6.97 -12.58
N ARG A 56 2.52 7.40 -12.44
CA ARG A 56 3.37 7.13 -11.27
C ARG A 56 3.65 8.41 -10.50
N VAL A 57 4.05 8.25 -9.24
CA VAL A 57 4.47 9.35 -8.38
C VAL A 57 5.60 10.13 -9.05
N ASP A 58 5.38 11.42 -9.25
CA ASP A 58 6.39 12.31 -9.81
C ASP A 58 7.29 12.81 -8.67
N PHE A 59 8.32 12.02 -8.36
CA PHE A 59 9.29 12.37 -7.32
C PHE A 59 10.03 13.66 -7.62
N GLN A 60 10.20 14.05 -8.89
CA GLN A 60 10.89 15.28 -9.21
C GLN A 60 10.06 16.50 -8.81
N GLU A 61 8.78 16.50 -9.17
CA GLU A 61 7.85 17.57 -8.77
C GLU A 61 7.71 17.64 -7.24
N ILE A 62 7.63 16.48 -6.57
CA ILE A 62 7.59 16.43 -5.11
C ILE A 62 8.86 17.04 -4.49
N ALA A 63 10.03 16.78 -5.09
CA ALA A 63 11.28 17.33 -4.61
C ALA A 63 11.26 18.85 -4.63
N SER A 64 10.83 19.43 -5.74
CA SER A 64 10.74 20.88 -5.92
C SER A 64 9.68 21.50 -5.01
N LEU A 65 8.52 20.85 -4.82
CA LEU A 65 7.49 21.31 -3.88
C LEU A 65 7.93 21.25 -2.42
N CYS A 66 8.77 20.28 -2.06
CA CYS A 66 9.26 20.10 -0.70
C CYS A 66 10.66 20.71 -0.45
N GLY A 67 11.30 21.28 -1.47
CA GLY A 67 12.64 21.86 -1.40
C GLY A 67 13.72 20.85 -1.01
N MET A 68 13.69 19.65 -1.59
CA MET A 68 14.59 18.52 -1.23
C MET A 68 15.22 17.84 -2.46
N ASP A 69 15.45 18.61 -3.54
CA ASP A 69 15.99 18.10 -4.80
C ASP A 69 17.30 17.30 -4.63
N GLU A 70 18.16 17.72 -3.69
CA GLU A 70 19.44 17.05 -3.41
C GLU A 70 19.30 15.73 -2.64
N GLU A 71 18.16 15.50 -1.97
CA GLU A 71 17.92 14.32 -1.11
C GLU A 71 17.07 13.24 -1.80
N MET A 72 16.78 13.41 -3.10
CA MET A 72 16.01 12.47 -3.93
C MET A 72 16.81 11.24 -4.38
N SER A 73 17.40 10.54 -3.40
CA SER A 73 18.15 9.30 -3.63
C SER A 73 17.22 8.16 -4.09
N PRO A 74 17.76 7.16 -4.82
CA PRO A 74 17.00 5.95 -5.17
C PRO A 74 16.48 5.18 -3.95
N GLU A 75 17.23 5.21 -2.84
CA GLU A 75 16.84 4.59 -1.58
C GLU A 75 15.64 5.29 -0.97
N PHE A 76 15.66 6.62 -0.90
CA PHE A 76 14.52 7.42 -0.44
C PHE A 76 13.27 7.16 -1.30
N LYS A 77 13.40 7.21 -2.63
CA LYS A 77 12.26 6.97 -3.54
C LYS A 77 11.62 5.59 -3.29
N ARG A 78 12.44 4.55 -3.12
CA ARG A 78 11.97 3.20 -2.76
C ARG A 78 11.33 3.14 -1.38
N ALA A 79 11.89 3.84 -0.40
CA ALA A 79 11.35 3.88 0.95
C ALA A 79 10.01 4.63 1.02
N ALA A 80 9.84 5.69 0.23
CA ALA A 80 8.66 6.56 0.22
C ALA A 80 7.50 6.03 -0.64
N GLN A 81 7.80 5.28 -1.71
CA GLN A 81 6.78 4.74 -2.64
C GLN A 81 5.59 4.05 -1.93
N PRO A 82 5.78 3.16 -0.94
CA PRO A 82 4.67 2.50 -0.26
C PRO A 82 3.73 3.48 0.46
N GLY A 83 4.26 4.60 0.97
CA GLY A 83 3.46 5.63 1.62
C GLY A 83 2.57 6.37 0.62
N PHE A 84 3.11 6.74 -0.54
CA PHE A 84 2.31 7.35 -1.61
C PHE A 84 1.28 6.40 -2.20
N ASP A 85 1.62 5.12 -2.38
CA ASP A 85 0.67 4.09 -2.83
C ASP A 85 -0.48 3.92 -1.84
N ALA A 86 -0.18 3.94 -0.54
CA ALA A 86 -1.19 3.88 0.51
C ALA A 86 -2.14 5.09 0.47
N ILE A 87 -1.60 6.30 0.26
CA ILE A 87 -2.40 7.53 0.12
C ILE A 87 -3.30 7.45 -1.12
N LEU A 88 -2.75 7.09 -2.28
CA LEU A 88 -3.52 6.94 -3.52
C LEU A 88 -4.66 5.92 -3.37
N ARG A 89 -4.39 4.80 -2.69
CA ARG A 89 -5.41 3.78 -2.39
C ARG A 89 -6.47 4.30 -1.43
N TRP A 90 -6.08 5.00 -0.36
CA TRP A 90 -7.00 5.59 0.60
C TRP A 90 -7.93 6.61 -0.08
N LEU A 91 -7.40 7.47 -0.94
CA LEU A 91 -8.17 8.42 -1.75
C LEU A 91 -9.14 7.75 -2.73
N GLY A 92 -8.82 6.53 -3.20
CA GLY A 92 -9.74 5.72 -4.00
C GLY A 92 -10.86 5.12 -3.16
N ALA A 93 -10.51 4.57 -1.99
CA ALA A 93 -11.46 3.94 -1.06
C ALA A 93 -12.47 4.94 -0.47
N THR A 94 -12.06 6.19 -0.22
CA THR A 94 -12.98 7.24 0.25
C THR A 94 -14.01 7.63 -0.81
N LYS A 95 -13.65 7.62 -2.10
CA LYS A 95 -14.57 7.92 -3.22
C LYS A 95 -15.58 6.79 -3.47
N THR A 96 -15.22 5.54 -3.18
CA THR A 96 -16.10 4.38 -3.37
C THR A 96 -16.97 4.08 -2.15
N ASN A 97 -16.76 4.75 -1.01
CA ASN A 97 -17.50 4.56 0.24
C ASN A 97 -18.92 5.19 0.21
N THR A 98 -19.58 5.15 -0.95
CA THR A 98 -21.04 5.28 -1.06
C THR A 98 -21.71 3.92 -1.22
N THR A 99 -21.07 2.90 -1.81
CA THR A 99 -21.56 1.51 -1.85
C THR A 99 -20.47 0.63 -2.46
N HIS A 100 -19.65 -0.04 -1.66
CA HIS A 100 -19.17 -1.39 -2.01
C HIS A 100 -18.35 -2.01 -0.86
N ILE A 101 -18.85 -3.11 -0.34
CA ILE A 101 -18.09 -4.08 0.44
C ILE A 101 -17.18 -4.83 -0.57
N PRO A 102 -15.86 -4.87 -0.42
CA PRO A 102 -15.03 -5.67 -1.32
C PRO A 102 -15.08 -7.17 -0.92
N PRO A 103 -15.27 -8.10 -1.87
CA PRO A 103 -15.03 -9.51 -1.61
C PRO A 103 -13.53 -9.77 -1.47
N ALA A 104 -13.15 -10.44 -0.39
CA ALA A 104 -11.80 -10.91 -0.15
C ALA A 104 -11.45 -12.03 -1.13
N ALA A 105 -10.70 -11.73 -2.21
CA ALA A 105 -9.90 -12.73 -2.91
C ALA A 105 -8.99 -12.05 -3.94
N SER A 106 -7.71 -11.87 -3.59
CA SER A 106 -6.61 -11.76 -4.55
C SER A 106 -5.31 -12.08 -3.85
N ARG A 107 -5.10 -13.36 -3.52
CA ARG A 107 -3.76 -13.94 -3.45
C ARG A 107 -3.53 -14.68 -4.76
N ALA A 108 -2.54 -14.17 -5.49
CA ALA A 108 -2.09 -14.64 -6.77
C ALA A 108 -1.53 -16.07 -6.72
N ALA A 109 -1.73 -16.83 -7.80
CA ALA A 109 -0.69 -17.63 -8.45
C ALA A 109 -1.24 -18.24 -9.76
N ALA A 110 -0.98 -17.56 -10.88
CA ALA A 110 -1.04 -18.18 -12.20
C ALA A 110 0.34 -18.76 -12.54
N LYS A 111 0.44 -20.07 -12.76
CA LYS A 111 1.47 -20.71 -13.60
C LYS A 111 0.89 -21.92 -14.36
N THR A 112 0.64 -21.66 -15.64
CA THR A 112 0.67 -22.49 -16.87
C THR A 112 0.86 -24.02 -16.79
N THR A 113 -0.19 -24.74 -17.22
CA THR A 113 -0.35 -25.79 -18.27
C THR A 113 0.74 -26.86 -18.55
N LEU A 114 0.31 -28.15 -18.59
CA LEU A 114 0.38 -29.16 -19.70
C LEU A 114 0.22 -30.62 -19.11
N ARG A 115 -0.94 -31.30 -19.22
CA ARG A 115 -1.33 -32.40 -20.18
C ARG A 115 -0.32 -33.58 -20.25
N VAL A 116 -0.61 -34.90 -20.20
CA VAL A 116 -1.80 -35.79 -20.38
C VAL A 116 -1.48 -37.21 -19.75
N PRO A 117 -2.18 -38.35 -20.04
CA PRO A 117 -3.04 -39.13 -19.12
C PRO A 117 -2.49 -40.53 -18.72
N GLY A 118 -3.06 -41.14 -17.68
CA GLY A 118 -2.75 -42.52 -17.30
C GLY A 118 -3.94 -43.22 -16.62
N LYS A 119 -4.28 -44.40 -17.12
CA LYS A 119 -5.52 -45.18 -16.95
C LYS A 119 -5.43 -46.17 -15.76
N ALA A 120 -6.61 -46.60 -15.29
CA ALA A 120 -6.94 -47.79 -14.47
C ALA A 120 -6.52 -47.77 -12.97
N MET A 121 -7.46 -47.60 -12.02
CA MET A 121 -8.42 -48.54 -11.40
C MET A 121 -7.93 -49.11 -10.04
N PRO A 122 -8.86 -49.49 -9.13
CA PRO A 122 -8.72 -49.36 -7.68
C PRO A 122 -8.41 -50.68 -6.95
N ALA A 123 -7.80 -50.57 -5.77
CA ALA A 123 -7.63 -51.62 -4.78
C ALA A 123 -7.38 -50.91 -3.44
N GLN A 124 -7.90 -51.27 -2.28
CA GLN A 124 -8.79 -52.35 -1.89
C GLN A 124 -9.32 -51.99 -0.49
N LEU A 125 -10.52 -52.46 -0.25
CA LEU A 125 -11.35 -52.36 0.94
C LEU A 125 -10.76 -53.16 2.12
N GLU A 126 -10.80 -52.53 3.30
CA GLU A 126 -11.12 -53.10 4.62
C GLU A 126 -10.16 -53.95 5.49
N ARG A 127 -10.32 -53.63 6.80
CA ARG A 127 -10.35 -54.48 7.99
C ARG A 127 -9.02 -55.02 8.52
N ARG A 128 -8.48 -54.30 9.51
CA ARG A 128 -7.72 -54.90 10.61
C ARG A 128 -8.70 -55.49 11.63
N ALA A 129 -8.66 -56.81 11.79
CA ALA A 129 -9.20 -57.53 12.94
C ALA A 129 -8.06 -58.21 13.71
N LEU A 130 -8.26 -58.29 15.02
CA LEU A 130 -7.39 -58.85 16.08
C LEU A 130 -7.22 -60.38 16.00
N ALA A 131 -6.03 -60.85 16.41
CA ALA A 131 -5.69 -62.10 17.14
C ALA A 131 -4.16 -62.32 16.91
N SER A 132 -3.32 -62.66 17.88
CA SER A 132 -3.48 -63.46 19.11
C SER A 132 -2.63 -62.93 20.26
#